data_AF-B0M2E7-F1
#
_entry.id   AF-B0M2E7-F1
#
_cell.length_a   1.000
_cell.length_b   1.000
_cell.length_c   1.000
_cell.angle_alpha   90.00
_cell.angle_beta   90.00
_cell.angle_gamma   90.00
#
_symmetry.space_group_name_H-M   'P 1'
#
loop_
_entity.id
_entity.type
_entity.pdbx_description
1 polymer ?
#
loop_
_entity_poly.entity_id
_entity_poly.type
_entity_poly.pdbx_seq_one_letter_code
_entity_poly.pdbx_strand_id
1 'polypeptide(L)'
;MLDRQPLYLFLMFLCRTVHSNSAVFNPCISQMEFTKAEASQVLEHWPDNGALIDRDFKCFLTCALLDLGLISKHGEVQIGEYVRSGVVDWKWVATDLVVCRAEYEDERDLCELSFGLFNCFREVKLAAERKASN
;
A
#
# COMPACT_ATOMS: atom_id res chain seq x y z
N MET A 1 12.71 -45.22 7.77
CA MET A 1 12.07 -44.79 6.50
C MET A 1 10.84 -44.00 6.91
N LEU A 2 10.88 -42.67 6.80
CA LEU A 2 9.75 -41.83 7.17
C LEU A 2 8.66 -42.07 6.13
N ASP A 3 7.53 -42.62 6.57
CA ASP A 3 6.46 -43.06 5.70
C ASP A 3 5.97 -41.88 4.84
N ARG A 4 5.79 -42.12 3.54
CA ARG A 4 5.53 -41.07 2.54
C ARG A 4 4.11 -40.48 2.71
N GLN A 5 3.19 -41.26 3.28
CA GLN A 5 1.80 -40.86 3.52
C GLN A 5 1.61 -39.76 4.57
N PRO A 6 2.18 -39.84 5.80
CA PRO A 6 2.06 -38.76 6.77
C PRO A 6 2.70 -37.46 6.30
N LEU A 7 3.76 -37.54 5.47
CA LEU A 7 4.42 -36.37 4.88
C LEU A 7 3.51 -35.63 3.90
N TYR A 8 2.75 -36.35 3.06
CA TYR A 8 1.74 -35.75 2.19
C TYR A 8 0.57 -35.14 2.96
N LEU A 9 0.13 -35.79 4.05
CA LEU A 9 -0.92 -35.25 4.91
C LEU A 9 -0.47 -33.96 5.63
N PHE A 10 0.79 -33.91 6.11
CA PHE A 10 1.37 -32.70 6.68
C PHE A 10 1.52 -31.57 5.64
N LEU A 11 1.97 -31.89 4.42
CA LEU A 11 2.04 -30.94 3.31
C LEU A 11 0.67 -30.38 2.94
N MET A 12 -0.37 -31.22 2.90
CA MET A 12 -1.76 -30.78 2.64
C MET A 12 -2.31 -29.90 3.77
N PHE A 13 -1.91 -30.15 5.03
CA PHE A 13 -2.32 -29.33 6.17
C PHE A 13 -1.62 -27.97 6.21
N LEU A 14 -0.34 -27.92 5.82
CA LEU A 14 0.43 -26.67 5.65
C LEU A 14 0.00 -25.88 4.40
N CYS A 15 -0.41 -26.58 3.34
CA CYS A 15 -1.02 -26.02 2.13
C CYS A 15 -2.55 -25.87 2.26
N ARG A 16 -3.10 -25.78 3.48
CA ARG A 16 -4.47 -25.29 3.67
C ARG A 16 -4.58 -23.99 2.90
N THR A 17 -5.32 -24.06 1.80
CA THR A 17 -5.46 -23.01 0.80
C THR A 17 -5.71 -21.68 1.49
N VAL A 18 -4.70 -20.80 1.48
CA VAL A 18 -4.87 -19.41 1.87
C VAL A 18 -5.87 -18.85 0.87
N HIS A 19 -7.11 -18.65 1.31
CA HIS A 19 -8.16 -18.18 0.44
C HIS A 19 -7.81 -16.74 0.05
N SER A 20 -7.31 -16.54 -1.17
CA SER A 20 -6.85 -15.24 -1.68
C SER A 20 -7.95 -14.17 -1.71
N ASN A 21 -9.20 -14.58 -1.47
CA ASN A 21 -10.39 -13.74 -1.49
C ASN A 21 -10.82 -13.25 -0.09
N SER A 22 -9.98 -13.36 0.93
CA SER A 22 -10.26 -12.69 2.21
C SER A 22 -9.89 -11.20 2.12
N ALA A 23 -10.59 -10.36 2.88
CA ALA A 23 -10.34 -8.90 2.95
C ALA A 23 -8.91 -8.54 3.41
N VAL A 24 -8.15 -9.52 3.92
CA VAL A 24 -6.73 -9.38 4.27
C VAL A 24 -5.84 -9.41 3.01
N PHE A 25 -6.22 -10.19 1.99
CA PHE A 25 -5.45 -10.36 0.75
C PHE A 25 -6.03 -9.60 -0.46
N ASN A 26 -7.30 -9.24 -0.42
CA ASN A 26 -7.93 -8.36 -1.40
C ASN A 26 -8.77 -7.30 -0.67
N PRO A 27 -8.20 -6.13 -0.34
CA PRO A 27 -8.88 -5.09 0.43
C PRO A 27 -10.06 -4.46 -0.31
N CYS A 28 -10.18 -4.68 -1.62
CA CYS A 28 -11.17 -4.02 -2.50
C CYS A 28 -12.33 -4.92 -2.90
N ILE A 29 -12.37 -6.17 -2.42
CA ILE A 29 -13.35 -7.16 -2.85
C ILE A 29 -14.81 -6.76 -2.55
N SER A 30 -15.03 -5.88 -1.58
CA SER A 30 -16.35 -5.37 -1.19
C SER A 30 -16.58 -3.90 -1.58
N GLN A 31 -15.61 -3.25 -2.22
CA GLN A 31 -15.66 -1.84 -2.60
C GLN A 31 -16.08 -1.75 -4.09
N MET A 32 -16.83 -0.72 -4.47
CA MET A 32 -16.96 -0.37 -5.89
C MET A 32 -15.63 0.19 -6.39
N GLU A 33 -15.21 -0.23 -7.59
CA GLU A 33 -14.06 0.38 -8.26
C GLU A 33 -14.31 1.88 -8.46
N PHE A 34 -13.33 2.69 -8.12
CA PHE A 34 -13.38 4.13 -8.36
C PHE A 34 -13.13 4.41 -9.84
N THR A 35 -13.79 5.44 -10.37
CA THR A 35 -13.25 6.09 -11.57
C THR A 35 -11.92 6.75 -11.22
N LYS A 36 -11.02 6.89 -12.20
CA LYS A 36 -9.73 7.58 -11.99
C LYS A 36 -9.91 8.99 -11.41
N ALA A 37 -10.98 9.69 -11.78
CA ALA A 37 -11.25 11.03 -11.26
C ALA A 37 -11.61 11.01 -9.76
N GLU A 38 -12.46 10.06 -9.34
CA GLU A 38 -12.83 9.88 -7.93
C GLU A 38 -11.62 9.46 -7.09
N ALA A 39 -10.82 8.52 -7.59
CA ALA A 39 -9.62 8.08 -6.90
C ALA A 39 -8.60 9.23 -6.73
N SER A 40 -8.43 10.09 -7.75
CA SER A 40 -7.57 11.28 -7.63
C SER A 40 -8.07 12.26 -6.57
N GLN A 41 -9.39 12.51 -6.48
CA GLN A 41 -9.97 13.38 -5.45
C GLN A 41 -9.73 12.85 -4.04
N VAL A 42 -9.77 11.52 -3.87
CA VAL A 42 -9.44 10.87 -2.59
C VAL A 42 -7.99 11.13 -2.20
N LEU A 43 -7.05 11.09 -3.15
CA LEU A 43 -5.64 11.38 -2.88
C LEU A 43 -5.35 12.86 -2.59
N GLU A 44 -6.10 13.78 -3.21
CA GLU A 44 -6.01 15.21 -2.92
C GLU A 44 -6.39 15.53 -1.47
N HIS A 45 -7.32 14.77 -0.91
CA HIS A 45 -7.80 14.91 0.48
C HIS A 45 -7.23 13.83 1.39
N TRP A 46 -5.94 13.52 1.23
CA TRP A 46 -5.27 12.55 2.10
C TRP A 46 -5.33 13.02 3.57
N PRO A 47 -5.68 12.13 4.51
CA PRO A 47 -5.90 12.50 5.91
C PRO A 47 -4.60 12.95 6.60
N ASP A 48 -4.72 13.98 7.45
CA ASP A 48 -3.59 14.62 8.15
C ASP A 48 -3.04 13.86 9.36
N ASN A 49 -3.78 12.88 9.90
CA ASN A 49 -3.42 12.20 11.14
C ASN A 49 -3.47 10.68 10.99
N GLY A 50 -2.42 10.09 10.42
CA GLY A 50 -2.38 8.65 10.15
C GLY A 50 -2.51 7.72 11.36
N ALA A 51 -2.20 8.20 12.57
CA ALA A 51 -2.30 7.41 13.80
C ALA A 51 -3.74 7.18 14.30
N LEU A 52 -4.71 8.01 13.87
CA LEU A 52 -6.11 7.94 14.32
C LEU A 52 -7.04 7.26 13.31
N ILE A 53 -6.48 6.76 12.22
CA ILE A 53 -7.24 6.17 11.12
C ILE A 53 -7.42 4.69 11.39
N ASP A 54 -8.67 4.24 11.34
CA ASP A 54 -8.96 2.82 11.42
C ASP A 54 -8.47 2.06 10.18
N ARG A 55 -8.28 0.75 10.36
CA ARG A 55 -7.78 -0.12 9.30
C ARG A 55 -8.70 -0.13 8.07
N ASP A 56 -10.01 -0.02 8.27
CA ASP A 56 -10.99 -0.09 7.19
C ASP A 56 -10.87 1.11 6.24
N PHE A 57 -10.66 2.31 6.79
CA PHE A 57 -10.40 3.50 6.00
C PHE A 57 -9.03 3.43 5.29
N LYS A 58 -8.00 2.86 5.92
CA LYS A 58 -6.72 2.60 5.25
C LYS A 58 -6.90 1.64 4.06
N CYS A 59 -7.73 0.62 4.21
CA CYS A 59 -8.06 -0.30 3.11
C CYS A 59 -8.85 0.41 1.99
N PHE A 60 -9.77 1.31 2.33
CA PHE A 60 -10.46 2.15 1.36
C PHE A 60 -9.48 3.00 0.53
N LEU A 61 -8.52 3.66 1.18
CA LEU A 61 -7.48 4.44 0.50
C LEU A 61 -6.59 3.55 -0.38
N THR A 62 -6.28 2.35 0.09
CA THR A 62 -5.50 1.35 -0.66
C THR A 62 -6.19 0.97 -1.97
N CYS A 63 -7.52 0.91 -1.99
CA CYS A 63 -8.27 0.67 -3.22
C CYS A 63 -8.14 1.80 -4.23
N ALA A 64 -8.23 3.05 -3.79
CA ALA A 64 -7.98 4.19 -4.66
C ALA A 64 -6.55 4.16 -5.25
N LEU A 65 -5.55 3.74 -4.46
CA LEU A 65 -4.17 3.58 -4.93
C LEU A 65 -4.01 2.46 -5.97
N LEU A 66 -4.73 1.34 -5.80
CA LEU A 66 -4.75 0.23 -6.76
C LEU A 66 -5.44 0.64 -8.07
N ASP A 67 -6.59 1.32 -8.00
CA ASP A 67 -7.36 1.75 -9.17
C ASP A 67 -6.61 2.79 -10.02
N LEU A 68 -5.78 3.60 -9.38
CA LEU A 68 -4.85 4.53 -10.05
C LEU A 68 -3.57 3.85 -10.55
N GLY A 69 -3.32 2.59 -10.19
CA GLY A 69 -2.11 1.87 -10.55
C GLY A 69 -0.85 2.38 -9.86
N LEU A 70 -0.99 3.08 -8.72
CA LEU A 70 0.14 3.64 -7.96
C LEU A 70 0.84 2.57 -7.11
N ILE A 71 0.13 1.50 -6.78
CA ILE A 71 0.68 0.32 -6.12
C ILE A 71 0.26 -0.94 -6.87
N SER A 72 1.09 -1.99 -6.80
CA SER A 72 0.72 -3.32 -7.25
C SER A 72 -0.18 -4.00 -6.21
N LYS A 73 -0.84 -5.11 -6.60
CA LYS A 73 -1.58 -6.00 -5.67
C LYS A 73 -0.73 -6.57 -4.53
N HIS A 74 0.59 -6.41 -4.61
CA HIS A 74 1.55 -6.84 -3.59
C HIS A 74 2.11 -5.67 -2.77
N GLY A 75 1.60 -4.44 -2.97
CA GLY A 75 2.05 -3.25 -2.25
C GLY A 75 3.30 -2.59 -2.84
N GLU A 76 3.76 -3.04 -4.01
CA GLU A 76 4.92 -2.44 -4.66
C GLU A 76 4.54 -1.10 -5.28
N VAL A 77 5.20 -0.02 -4.84
CA VAL A 77 4.98 1.32 -5.38
C VAL A 77 5.45 1.42 -6.82
N GLN A 78 4.54 1.81 -7.71
CA GLN A 78 4.81 2.03 -9.13
C GLN A 78 5.28 3.47 -9.35
N ILE A 79 6.57 3.70 -9.07
CA ILE A 79 7.21 5.03 -9.09
C ILE A 79 6.97 5.78 -10.41
N GLY A 80 6.94 5.07 -11.55
CA GLY A 80 6.67 5.67 -12.86
C GLY A 80 5.28 6.30 -12.98
N GLU A 81 4.26 5.68 -12.39
CA GLU A 81 2.89 6.22 -12.36
C GLU A 81 2.74 7.27 -11.25
N TYR A 82 3.45 7.11 -10.13
CA TYR A 82 3.48 8.10 -9.05
C TYR A 82 4.05 9.45 -9.52
N VAL A 83 5.14 9.45 -10.31
CA VAL A 83 5.70 10.66 -10.92
C VAL A 83 4.78 11.24 -12.01
N ARG A 84 4.11 10.39 -12.80
CA ARG A 84 3.15 10.82 -13.83
C ARG A 84 1.87 11.43 -13.27
N SER A 85 1.44 11.02 -12.08
CA SER A 85 0.26 11.56 -11.40
C SER A 85 0.42 13.03 -10.98
N GLY A 86 1.65 13.57 -10.98
CA GLY A 86 1.93 14.95 -10.59
C GLY A 86 1.82 15.21 -9.09
N VAL A 87 1.54 14.17 -8.28
CA VAL A 87 1.37 14.29 -6.83
C VAL A 87 2.70 14.59 -6.13
N VAL A 88 3.85 14.09 -6.65
CA VAL A 88 5.19 14.29 -6.05
C VAL A 88 6.28 14.44 -7.13
N ASP A 89 7.25 15.36 -6.92
CA ASP A 89 8.41 15.59 -7.80
C ASP A 89 9.48 14.48 -7.64
N TRP A 90 9.98 13.97 -8.77
CA TRP A 90 10.91 12.84 -8.90
C TRP A 90 12.19 12.99 -8.05
N LYS A 91 12.64 14.23 -7.82
CA LYS A 91 13.88 14.51 -7.07
C LYS A 91 13.79 14.05 -5.61
N TRP A 92 12.60 14.09 -5.04
CA TRP A 92 12.33 13.69 -3.65
C TRP A 92 12.01 12.19 -3.55
N VAL A 93 11.39 11.67 -4.60
CA VAL A 93 11.06 10.26 -4.79
C VAL A 93 12.34 9.39 -4.73
N ALA A 94 13.45 9.75 -5.34
CA ALA A 94 14.60 8.83 -5.42
C ALA A 94 15.34 8.56 -4.08
N THR A 95 15.45 9.55 -3.18
CA THR A 95 16.30 9.44 -1.98
C THR A 95 15.48 9.06 -0.74
N ASP A 96 14.29 9.64 -0.60
CA ASP A 96 13.51 9.50 0.63
C ASP A 96 12.49 8.35 0.55
N LEU A 97 12.14 7.86 -0.65
CA LEU A 97 11.36 6.63 -0.81
C LEU A 97 12.06 5.42 -0.19
N VAL A 98 13.39 5.39 -0.19
CA VAL A 98 14.16 4.26 0.34
C VAL A 98 13.96 4.14 1.85
N VAL A 99 13.95 5.28 2.55
CA VAL A 99 13.74 5.33 4.01
C VAL A 99 12.33 4.86 4.36
N CYS A 100 11.32 5.42 3.68
CA CYS A 100 9.93 5.03 3.89
C CYS A 100 9.69 3.56 3.53
N ARG A 101 10.31 3.04 2.46
CA ARG A 101 10.19 1.62 2.11
C ARG A 101 10.83 0.71 3.16
N ALA A 102 11.98 1.10 3.69
CA ALA A 102 12.66 0.34 4.74
C ALA A 102 11.86 0.31 6.05
N GLU A 103 11.15 1.39 6.39
CA GLU A 103 10.31 1.45 7.60
C GLU A 103 9.16 0.42 7.59
N TYR A 104 8.61 0.12 6.41
CA TYR A 104 7.47 -0.79 6.25
C TYR A 104 7.84 -2.11 5.55
N GLU A 105 9.13 -2.48 5.46
CA GLU A 105 9.58 -3.69 4.76
C GLU A 105 8.97 -4.99 5.33
N ASP A 106 8.74 -5.02 6.64
CA ASP A 106 8.18 -6.19 7.34
C ASP A 106 6.64 -6.16 7.45
N GLU A 107 5.97 -5.10 6.97
CA GLU A 107 4.51 -5.00 7.04
C GLU A 107 3.85 -5.91 5.99
N ARG A 108 2.94 -6.77 6.46
CA ARG A 108 2.27 -7.78 5.65
C ARG A 108 0.83 -7.44 5.33
N ASP A 109 0.22 -6.55 6.10
CA ASP A 109 -1.10 -6.02 5.82
C ASP A 109 -0.99 -4.96 4.71
N LEU A 110 -1.56 -5.26 3.55
CA LEU A 110 -1.49 -4.38 2.39
C LEU A 110 -2.07 -2.98 2.68
N CYS A 111 -3.07 -2.88 3.54
CA CYS A 111 -3.69 -1.60 3.90
C CYS A 111 -2.77 -0.76 4.78
N GLU A 112 -2.13 -1.38 5.77
CA GLU A 112 -1.17 -0.71 6.65
C GLU A 112 0.10 -0.33 5.88
N LEU A 113 0.61 -1.24 5.05
CA LEU A 113 1.76 -1.00 4.18
C LEU A 113 1.51 0.19 3.24
N SER A 114 0.40 0.16 2.50
CA SER A 114 0.10 1.19 1.50
C SER A 114 -0.15 2.54 2.16
N PHE A 115 -0.91 2.56 3.25
CA PHE A 115 -1.16 3.79 3.98
C PHE A 115 0.14 4.36 4.58
N GLY A 116 0.93 3.53 5.25
CA GLY A 116 2.17 3.91 5.89
C GLY A 116 3.19 4.49 4.91
N LEU A 117 3.40 3.82 3.78
CA LEU A 117 4.28 4.29 2.71
C LEU A 117 3.86 5.68 2.21
N PHE A 118 2.60 5.84 1.83
CA PHE A 118 2.13 7.10 1.24
C PHE A 118 2.06 8.24 2.26
N ASN A 119 1.76 7.93 3.52
CA ASN A 119 1.83 8.90 4.60
C ASN A 119 3.27 9.34 4.85
N CYS A 120 4.23 8.42 4.85
CA CYS A 120 5.65 8.75 4.95
C CYS A 120 6.11 9.62 3.77
N PHE A 121 5.72 9.30 2.54
CA PHE A 121 6.05 10.12 1.36
C PHE A 121 5.49 11.55 1.49
N ARG A 122 4.27 11.68 2.02
CA ARG A 122 3.64 12.97 2.27
C ARG A 122 4.39 13.79 3.31
N GLU A 123 4.77 13.19 4.44
CA GLU A 123 5.54 13.86 5.48
C GLU A 123 6.90 14.36 4.98
N VAL A 124 7.59 13.52 4.20
CA VAL A 124 8.84 13.90 3.53
C VAL A 124 8.63 15.09 2.61
N LYS A 125 7.60 15.05 1.74
CA LYS A 125 7.26 16.17 0.84
C LYS A 125 7.00 17.45 1.62
N LEU A 126 6.17 17.40 2.66
CA LEU A 126 5.85 18.56 3.51
C LEU A 126 7.09 19.08 4.25
N ALA A 127 7.99 18.21 4.69
CA ALA A 127 9.26 18.61 5.31
C ALA A 127 10.19 19.30 4.29
N ALA A 128 10.22 18.83 3.05
CA ALA A 128 11.00 19.44 1.97
C ALA A 128 10.46 20.82 1.58
N GLU A 129 9.14 20.97 1.40
CA GLU A 129 8.49 22.25 1.09
C GLU A 129 8.72 23.30 2.19
N ARG A 130 8.69 22.87 3.47
CA ARG A 130 9.05 23.73 4.61
C ARG A 130 10.50 24.19 4.60
N LYS A 131 11.43 23.35 4.12
CA LYS A 131 12.85 23.72 3.98
C LYS A 131 13.11 24.64 2.80
N ALA A 132 12.31 24.55 1.73
CA ALA A 132 12.45 25.39 0.55
C ALA A 132 11.83 26.78 0.70
N SER A 133 10.91 26.96 1.66
CA SER A 133 10.26 28.23 1.97
C SER A 133 10.96 29.05 3.08
N ASN A 134 11.99 28.49 3.72
CA ASN A 134 12.92 29.16 4.64
C ASN A 134 14.24 29.51 3.93
#